data_AF-A0A938C9W9-F1
#
_entry.id   AF-A0A938C9W9-F1
#
_cell.length_a   1.000
_cell.length_b   1.000
_cell.length_c   1.000
_cell.angle_alpha   90.00
_cell.angle_beta   90.00
_cell.angle_gamma   90.00
#
_symmetry.space_group_name_H-M   'P 1'
#
loop_
_entity.id
_entity.type
_entity.pdbx_description
1 polymer ?
#
loop_
_entity_poly.entity_id
_entity_poly.type
_entity_poly.pdbx_seq_one_letter_code
_entity_poly.pdbx_strand_id
1 'polypeptide(L)'
;MSDEVYIPPGASEREIQIRRQVHAQAGFYRHVMVYLAVNLGLTLVNLIQMSYSGRGYDFGYWWAFWPLFGWGIGLFFHGASVFLGRRGPYSEQWQERRVKQLLNDGNGR
;
A
#
# COMPACT_ATOMS: atom_id res chain seq x y z
N MET A 1 5.96 -20.46 -5.88
CA MET A 1 4.62 -20.43 -5.26
C MET A 1 3.83 -19.44 -6.09
N SER A 2 2.84 -19.88 -6.86
CA SER A 2 2.19 -19.08 -7.90
C SER A 2 1.38 -17.93 -7.30
N ASP A 3 1.93 -16.71 -7.34
CA ASP A 3 1.23 -15.44 -7.00
C ASP A 3 0.19 -15.06 -8.08
N GLU A 4 -0.29 -16.05 -8.82
CA GLU A 4 -1.26 -15.87 -9.89
C GLU A 4 -2.66 -16.04 -9.30
N VAL A 5 -3.49 -15.02 -9.48
CA VAL A 5 -4.87 -15.00 -9.00
C VAL A 5 -5.62 -16.17 -9.61
N TYR A 6 -6.03 -17.16 -8.79
CA TYR A 6 -6.84 -18.28 -9.27
C TYR A 6 -8.17 -17.76 -9.82
N ILE A 7 -8.44 -18.06 -11.10
CA ILE A 7 -9.67 -17.69 -11.79
C ILE A 7 -10.40 -18.97 -12.19
N PRO A 8 -11.61 -19.23 -11.64
CA PRO A 8 -12.36 -20.42 -12.00
C PRO A 8 -12.86 -20.36 -13.45
N PRO A 9 -12.94 -21.50 -14.16
CA PRO A 9 -13.51 -21.54 -15.51
C PRO A 9 -14.97 -21.04 -15.50
N GLY A 10 -15.30 -20.11 -16.41
CA GLY A 10 -16.64 -19.51 -16.48
C GLY A 10 -16.89 -18.32 -15.54
N ALA A 11 -15.86 -17.82 -14.85
CA ALA A 11 -15.97 -16.61 -14.03
C ALA A 11 -16.39 -15.38 -14.85
N SER A 12 -17.35 -14.62 -14.35
CA SER A 12 -17.73 -13.34 -14.95
C SER A 12 -16.60 -12.31 -14.84
N GLU A 13 -16.54 -11.32 -15.75
CA GLU A 13 -15.53 -10.25 -15.68
C GLU A 13 -15.55 -9.51 -14.33
N ARG A 14 -16.74 -9.33 -13.76
CA ARG A 14 -16.90 -8.70 -12.45
C ARG A 14 -16.26 -9.53 -11.33
N GLU A 15 -16.42 -10.85 -11.38
CA GLU A 15 -15.80 -11.76 -10.42
C GLU A 15 -14.27 -11.77 -10.54
N ILE A 16 -13.75 -11.80 -11.78
CA ILE A 16 -12.32 -11.70 -12.08
C ILE A 16 -11.73 -10.43 -11.45
N GLN A 17 -12.41 -9.29 -11.64
CA GLN A 17 -11.98 -8.02 -11.06
C GLN A 17 -11.98 -8.04 -9.53
N ILE A 18 -13.00 -8.62 -8.89
CA ILE A 18 -13.07 -8.74 -7.43
C ILE A 18 -11.93 -9.61 -6.90
N ARG A 19 -11.66 -10.76 -7.54
CA ARG A 19 -10.57 -11.67 -7.13
C ARG A 19 -9.20 -11.00 -7.21
N ARG A 20 -8.95 -10.22 -8.28
CA ARG A 20 -7.72 -9.42 -8.42
C ARG A 20 -7.59 -8.37 -7.31
N GLN A 21 -8.69 -7.74 -6.90
CA GLN A 21 -8.67 -6.79 -5.78
C GLN A 21 -8.31 -7.47 -4.46
N VAL A 22 -8.99 -8.57 -4.13
CA VAL A 22 -8.75 -9.31 -2.89
C VAL A 22 -7.31 -9.79 -2.83
N HIS A 23 -6.76 -10.25 -3.95
CA HIS A 23 -5.35 -10.64 -4.02
C HIS A 23 -4.39 -9.47 -3.79
N ALA A 24 -4.63 -8.31 -4.44
CA ALA A 24 -3.82 -7.11 -4.22
C ALA A 24 -3.87 -6.62 -2.76
N GLN A 25 -5.04 -6.66 -2.14
CA GLN A 25 -5.22 -6.34 -0.72
C GLN A 25 -4.50 -7.33 0.19
N ALA A 26 -4.60 -8.64 -0.08
CA ALA A 26 -3.89 -9.67 0.68
C ALA A 26 -2.36 -9.48 0.59
N GLY A 27 -1.85 -9.13 -0.59
CA GLY A 27 -0.45 -8.75 -0.79
C GLY A 27 -0.05 -7.53 0.05
N PHE A 28 -0.88 -6.50 0.07
CA PHE A 28 -0.66 -5.31 0.91
C PHE A 28 -0.65 -5.66 2.42
N TYR A 29 -1.58 -6.47 2.90
CA TYR A 29 -1.61 -6.89 4.31
C TYR A 29 -0.33 -7.62 4.72
N ARG A 30 0.25 -8.46 3.84
CA ARG A 30 1.55 -9.08 4.11
C ARG A 30 2.65 -8.02 4.32
N HIS A 31 2.70 -6.98 3.50
CA HIS A 31 3.66 -5.89 3.65
C HIS A 31 3.44 -5.12 4.96
N VAL A 32 2.19 -4.84 5.34
CA VAL A 32 1.85 -4.21 6.63
C VAL A 32 2.31 -5.09 7.79
N MET A 33 2.08 -6.40 7.73
CA MET A 33 2.49 -7.33 8.79
C MET A 33 4.00 -7.36 8.97
N VAL A 34 4.77 -7.45 7.89
CA VAL A 34 6.23 -7.40 7.93
C VAL A 34 6.70 -6.05 8.47
N TYR A 35 6.12 -4.95 8.01
CA TYR A 35 6.42 -3.61 8.50
C TYR A 35 6.20 -3.49 10.01
N LEU A 36 5.06 -3.96 10.53
CA LEU A 36 4.76 -3.92 11.96
C LEU A 36 5.72 -4.80 12.76
N ALA A 37 5.98 -6.03 12.31
CA ALA A 37 6.88 -6.97 13.00
C ALA A 37 8.30 -6.41 13.10
N VAL A 38 8.84 -5.87 12.01
CA VAL A 38 10.19 -5.30 11.98
C VAL A 38 10.27 -4.04 12.82
N ASN A 39 9.34 -3.08 12.66
CA ASN A 39 9.37 -1.84 13.42
C ASN A 39 9.16 -2.05 14.92
N LEU A 40 8.32 -3.01 15.32
CA LEU A 40 8.18 -3.40 16.71
C LEU A 40 9.49 -3.97 17.25
N GLY A 41 10.15 -4.86 16.48
CA GLY A 41 11.46 -5.40 16.84
C GLY A 41 12.53 -4.31 17.00
N LEU A 42 12.63 -3.37 16.04
CA LEU A 42 13.58 -2.26 16.11
C LEU A 42 13.30 -1.33 17.29
N THR A 43 12.02 -1.06 17.58
CA THR A 43 11.61 -0.26 18.75
C THR A 43 12.02 -0.95 20.05
N LEU A 44 11.80 -2.26 20.16
CA LEU A 44 12.23 -3.03 21.34
C LEU A 44 13.76 -2.99 21.51
N VAL A 45 14.54 -3.18 20.44
CA VAL A 45 16.01 -3.08 20.49
C VAL A 45 16.44 -1.69 20.93
N ASN A 46 15.80 -0.63 20.42
CA ASN A 46 16.10 0.74 20.80
C ASN A 46 15.81 1.01 22.29
N LEU A 47 14.67 0.54 22.80
CA LEU A 47 14.30 0.65 24.22
C LEU A 47 15.28 -0.12 25.14
N ILE A 48 15.67 -1.32 24.73
CA ILE A 48 16.66 -2.13 25.44
C ILE A 48 18.01 -1.39 25.48
N GLN A 49 18.48 -0.85 24.35
CA GLN A 49 19.71 -0.05 24.30
C GLN A 49 19.64 1.18 25.20
N MET A 50 18.53 1.92 25.20
CA MET A 50 18.33 3.08 26.08
C MET A 50 18.43 2.68 27.55
N SER A 51 17.78 1.57 27.93
CA SER A 51 17.83 1.04 29.30
C SER A 51 19.26 0.70 29.75
N TYR A 52 20.06 0.04 28.91
CA TYR A 52 21.45 -0.31 29.23
C TYR A 52 22.40 0.89 29.24
N SER A 53 22.10 1.94 28.47
CA SER A 53 22.99 3.10 28.33
C SER A 53 22.92 4.08 29.51
N GLY A 54 21.92 3.94 30.40
CA GLY A 54 21.65 4.89 31.50
C GLY A 54 21.25 6.29 31.04
N ARG A 55 21.22 6.54 29.73
CA ARG A 55 20.65 7.72 29.09
C ARG A 55 19.15 7.46 29.03
N GLY A 56 18.38 8.22 29.79
CA GLY A 56 16.91 8.16 29.76
C GLY A 56 16.35 8.46 28.37
N TYR A 57 15.04 8.72 28.27
CA TYR A 57 14.32 9.01 27.03
C TYR A 57 14.81 10.29 26.31
N ASP A 58 16.02 10.28 25.79
CA ASP A 58 16.54 11.30 24.89
C ASP A 58 16.08 10.97 23.47
N PHE A 59 15.30 11.88 22.91
CA PHE A 59 14.81 11.77 21.53
C PHE A 59 15.94 11.61 20.50
N GLY A 60 17.13 12.13 20.81
CA GLY A 60 18.33 11.99 19.97
C GLY A 60 18.84 10.54 19.82
N TYR A 61 18.48 9.63 20.72
CA TYR A 61 18.87 8.21 20.66
C TYR A 61 17.80 7.29 20.07
N TRP A 62 16.63 7.82 19.71
CA TRP A 62 15.54 7.02 19.13
C TRP A 62 15.74 6.76 17.64
N TRP A 63 16.81 6.05 17.30
CA TRP A 63 17.17 5.74 15.92
C TRP A 63 16.09 4.90 15.19
N ALA A 64 15.30 4.11 15.91
CA ALA A 64 14.20 3.32 15.35
C ALA A 64 13.05 4.17 14.78
N PHE A 65 12.99 5.46 15.11
CA PHE A 65 12.03 6.41 14.53
C PHE A 65 12.23 6.59 13.01
N TRP A 66 13.47 6.61 12.53
CA TRP A 66 13.80 6.82 11.12
C TRP A 66 13.25 5.74 10.18
N PRO A 67 13.47 4.44 10.42
CA PRO A 67 12.87 3.39 9.59
C PRO A 67 11.34 3.38 9.69
N LEU A 68 10.78 3.69 10.86
CA LEU A 68 9.34 3.77 11.06
C LEU A 68 8.73 4.88 10.21
N PHE A 69 9.29 6.09 10.23
CA PHE A 69 8.80 7.18 9.40
C PHE A 69 9.11 6.97 7.91
N GLY A 70 10.35 6.62 7.57
CA GLY A 70 10.79 6.47 6.18
C GLY A 70 10.02 5.38 5.44
N TRP A 71 9.93 4.18 6.02
CA TRP A 71 9.19 3.07 5.41
C TRP A 71 7.68 3.23 5.58
N GLY A 72 7.23 3.88 6.65
CA GLY A 72 5.81 4.17 6.87
C GLY A 72 5.21 5.04 5.76
N ILE A 73 5.96 6.03 5.26
CA ILE A 73 5.56 6.84 4.11
C ILE A 73 5.41 5.97 2.86
N GLY A 74 6.38 5.09 2.58
CA GLY A 74 6.30 4.15 1.45
C GLY A 74 5.09 3.22 1.54
N LEU A 75 4.82 2.68 2.73
CA LEU A 75 3.66 1.83 3.00
C LEU A 75 2.34 2.60 2.83
N PHE A 76 2.30 3.87 3.25
CA PHE A 76 1.14 4.73 3.05
C PHE A 76 0.83 4.94 1.56
N PHE A 77 1.82 5.30 0.75
CA PHE A 77 1.62 5.45 -0.69
C PHE A 77 1.29 4.13 -1.40
N HIS A 78 1.89 3.02 -0.96
CA HIS A 78 1.54 1.71 -1.48
C HIS A 78 0.09 1.34 -1.16
N GLY A 79 -0.36 1.55 0.09
CA GLY A 79 -1.76 1.36 0.48
C GLY A 79 -2.70 2.26 -0.31
N ALA A 80 -2.34 3.54 -0.45
CA ALA A 80 -3.09 4.46 -1.28
C ALA A 80 -3.20 3.97 -2.73
N SER A 81 -2.15 3.40 -3.31
CA SER A 81 -2.21 2.82 -4.67
C SER A 81 -3.16 1.61 -4.74
N VAL A 82 -3.17 0.74 -3.73
CA VAL A 82 -3.99 -0.47 -3.71
C VAL A 82 -5.47 -0.14 -3.49
N PHE A 83 -5.78 0.80 -2.60
CA PHE A 83 -7.16 1.16 -2.24
C PHE A 83 -7.75 2.29 -3.08
N LEU A 84 -6.96 3.30 -3.47
CA LEU A 84 -7.40 4.43 -4.30
C LEU A 84 -7.12 4.23 -5.80
N GLY A 85 -6.34 3.23 -6.23
CA GLY A 85 -6.04 3.00 -7.65
C GLY A 85 -7.26 2.87 -8.57
N ARG A 86 -8.46 2.54 -8.05
CA ARG A 86 -9.73 2.55 -8.83
C ARG A 86 -10.47 3.90 -8.84
N ARG A 87 -10.19 4.81 -7.90
CA ARG A 87 -10.84 6.14 -7.80
C ARG A 87 -9.92 7.33 -8.10
N GLY A 88 -8.61 7.10 -8.17
CA GLY A 88 -7.62 8.12 -8.48
C GLY A 88 -7.57 8.51 -9.97
N PRO A 89 -6.87 9.60 -10.30
CA PRO A 89 -6.74 10.11 -11.68
C PRO A 89 -6.04 9.14 -12.66
N TYR A 90 -5.54 8.00 -12.18
CA TYR A 90 -4.95 6.94 -13.01
C TYR A 90 -5.86 5.71 -13.20
N SER A 91 -7.10 5.73 -12.72
CA SER A 91 -8.01 4.61 -12.90
C SER A 91 -8.54 4.54 -14.33
N GLU A 92 -8.72 3.33 -14.88
CA GLU A 92 -9.35 3.11 -16.20
C GLU A 92 -10.67 3.87 -16.35
N GLN A 93 -11.48 3.92 -15.29
CA GLN A 93 -12.75 4.67 -15.30
C GLN A 93 -12.55 6.18 -15.45
N TRP A 94 -11.50 6.76 -14.84
CA TRP A 94 -11.17 8.16 -15.05
C TRP A 94 -10.64 8.39 -16.47
N GLN A 95 -9.78 7.51 -16.97
CA GLN A 95 -9.23 7.58 -18.33
C GLN A 95 -10.34 7.48 -19.38
N GLU A 96 -11.25 6.50 -19.27
CA GLU A 96 -12.41 6.34 -20.15
C GLU A 96 -13.34 7.55 -20.11
N ARG A 97 -13.62 8.10 -18.91
CA ARG A 97 -14.41 9.33 -18.79
C ARG A 97 -13.73 10.50 -19.49
N ARG A 98 -12.40 10.63 -19.38
CA ARG A 98 -11.67 11.72 -20.00
C ARG A 98 -11.60 11.60 -21.52
N VAL A 99 -11.42 10.38 -22.03
CA VAL A 99 -11.48 10.09 -23.48
C VAL A 99 -12.88 10.39 -24.03
N LYS A 100 -13.95 9.97 -23.34
CA LYS A 100 -15.33 10.30 -23.74
C LYS A 100 -15.59 11.81 -23.77
N GLN A 101 -15.09 12.56 -22.78
CA GLN A 101 -15.21 14.02 -22.76
C GLN A 101 -14.53 14.65 -23.99
N LEU A 102 -13.28 14.27 -24.27
CA LEU A 102 -12.53 14.83 -25.41
C LEU A 102 -13.13 14.47 -26.77
N LEU A 103 -13.66 13.26 -26.93
CA LEU A 103 -14.37 12.85 -28.16
C LEU A 103 -15.67 13.65 -28.36
N ASN A 104 -16.42 13.91 -27.28
CA ASN A 104 -17.67 14.66 -27.35
C ASN A 104 -17.42 16.15 -27.61
N ASP A 105 -16.38 16.73 -27.01
CA ASP A 105 -15.94 18.11 -27.23
C ASP A 105 -15.40 18.32 -28.67
N GLY A 106 -14.80 17.30 -29.28
CA GLY A 106 -14.33 17.33 -30.67
C GLY A 106 -15.44 17.16 -31.73
N ASN A 107 -16.56 16.55 -31.36
CA ASN A 107 -17.70 16.29 -32.26
C ASN A 107 -18.76 17.41 -32.23
N GLY A 108 -18.57 18.43 -31.39
CA GLY A 108 -19.45 19.60 -31.24
C GLY A 108 -19.01 20.85 -32.00
N ARG A 109 -18.08 20.73 -32.96
CA ARG A 109 -17.64 21.81 -33.86
C ARG A 109 -17.87 21.43 -35.32
#